data_AF-A0A354B6S1-F1
#
_entry.id   AF-A0A354B6S1-F1
#
_cell.length_a   1.000
_cell.length_b   1.000
_cell.length_c   1.000
_cell.angle_alpha   90.00
_cell.angle_beta   90.00
_cell.angle_gamma   90.00
#
_symmetry.space_group_name_H-M   'P 1'
#
loop_
_entity.id
_entity.type
_entity.pdbx_description
1 polymer ?
#
loop_
_entity_poly.entity_id
_entity_poly.type
_entity_poly.pdbx_seq_one_letter_code
_entity_poly.pdbx_strand_id
1 'polypeptide(L)' 'ICTHSRRVQLVDGAIVGDELECPKHNGRFRLADGSPSRQPVTEGLATYEVQIDADRIRVRSVPNQASGSTPA' A
#
# COMPACT_ATOMS: atom_id res chain seq x y z
N ILE A 1 1.93 5.31 -5.44
CA ILE A 1 2.62 4.87 -6.69
C ILE A 1 3.02 3.41 -6.50
N CYS A 2 2.91 2.56 -7.53
CA CYS A 2 3.34 1.17 -7.44
C CYS A 2 4.87 1.07 -7.26
N THR A 3 5.34 0.20 -6.37
CA THR A 3 6.79 0.02 -6.12
C THR A 3 7.49 -0.77 -7.22
N HIS A 4 6.81 -1.74 -7.85
CA HIS A 4 7.35 -2.49 -9.00
C HIS A 4 7.67 -1.60 -10.20
N SER A 5 6.85 -0.57 -10.45
CA SER A 5 7.13 0.43 -11.49
C SER A 5 6.65 1.80 -11.04
N ARG A 6 7.61 2.71 -10.85
CA ARG A 6 7.37 4.09 -10.37
C ARG A 6 6.56 4.98 -11.33
N ARG A 7 6.02 4.41 -12.42
CA ARG A 7 5.18 5.10 -13.42
C ARG A 7 3.69 4.76 -13.31
N VAL A 8 3.31 3.82 -12.45
CA VAL A 8 1.91 3.37 -12.31
C VAL A 8 1.30 3.96 -11.04
N GLN A 9 0.17 4.65 -11.19
CA GLN A 9 -0.61 5.12 -10.04
C GLN A 9 -1.50 3.98 -9.54
N LEU A 10 -1.56 3.80 -8.22
CA LEU A 10 -2.40 2.77 -7.60
C LEU A 10 -3.85 3.20 -7.43
N VAL A 11 -4.15 4.49 -7.66
CA VAL A 11 -5.51 5.03 -7.61
C VAL A 11 -6.42 4.42 -8.69
N ASP A 12 -5.83 4.02 -9.82
CA ASP A 12 -6.55 3.33 -10.90
C ASP A 12 -6.67 1.82 -10.64
N GLY A 13 -6.16 1.34 -9.50
CA GLY A 13 -6.21 -0.06 -9.09
C GLY A 13 -7.57 -0.47 -8.50
N ALA A 14 -7.58 -1.64 -7.86
CA ALA A 14 -8.77 -2.18 -7.21
C ALA A 14 -8.48 -2.65 -5.79
N ILE A 15 -9.50 -2.62 -4.93
CA ILE A 15 -9.45 -3.29 -3.63
C ILE A 15 -10.00 -4.71 -3.80
N VAL A 16 -9.21 -5.72 -3.42
CA VAL A 16 -9.58 -7.13 -3.47
C VAL A 16 -9.43 -7.71 -2.07
N GLY A 17 -10.54 -7.84 -1.34
CA GLY A 17 -10.51 -8.22 0.07
C GLY A 17 -9.80 -7.15 0.91
N ASP A 18 -8.72 -7.55 1.58
CA ASP A 18 -7.84 -6.70 2.40
C ASP A 18 -6.58 -6.23 1.64
N GLU A 19 -6.57 -6.35 0.31
CA GLU A 19 -5.42 -6.04 -0.54
C GLU A 19 -5.73 -4.94 -1.56
N LEU A 20 -4.73 -4.10 -1.83
CA LEU A 20 -4.70 -3.17 -2.96
C LEU A 20 -4.02 -3.82 -4.17
N GLU A 21 -4.75 -4.00 -5.26
CA GLU A 21 -4.25 -4.57 -6.51
C GLU A 21 -3.85 -3.47 -7.52
N CYS A 22 -2.60 -3.56 -8.00
CA CYS A 22 -2.06 -2.68 -9.03
C CYS A 22 -2.74 -2.95 -10.39
N PRO A 23 -3.21 -1.92 -11.11
CA PRO A 23 -4.02 -2.09 -12.32
C PRO A 23 -3.26 -2.67 -13.52
N LYS A 24 -1.92 -2.67 -13.48
CA LYS A 24 -1.11 -3.04 -14.65
C LYS A 24 -0.77 -4.52 -14.73
N HIS A 25 -0.27 -5.09 -13.63
CA HIS A 25 0.20 -6.48 -13.58
C HIS A 25 -0.35 -7.23 -12.37
N ASN A 26 -1.37 -6.67 -11.71
CA ASN A 26 -2.11 -7.29 -10.62
C ASN A 26 -1.25 -7.68 -9.40
N GLY A 27 -0.08 -7.07 -9.26
CA GLY A 27 0.70 -7.15 -8.01
C GLY A 27 -0.10 -6.54 -6.87
N ARG A 28 0.00 -7.10 -5.67
CA ARG A 28 -0.84 -6.73 -4.54
C ARG A 28 -0.05 -6.33 -3.31
N PHE A 29 -0.65 -5.44 -2.54
CA PHE A 29 -0.15 -4.96 -1.27
C PHE A 29 -1.24 -5.13 -0.21
N ARG A 30 -0.90 -5.56 1.00
CA ARG A 30 -1.85 -5.59 2.10
C ARG A 30 -2.20 -4.17 2.54
N LEU A 31 -3.48 -3.89 2.76
CA LEU A 31 -3.95 -2.58 3.22
C LEU A 31 -3.51 -2.28 4.65
N ALA A 32 -3.32 -3.31 5.48
CA ALA A 32 -2.97 -3.16 6.89
C ALA A 32 -1.58 -2.55 7.11
N ASP A 33 -0.59 -2.99 6.35
CA ASP A 33 0.82 -2.65 6.59
C ASP A 33 1.62 -2.30 5.31
N GLY A 34 1.00 -2.39 4.14
CA GLY A 34 1.63 -2.10 2.85
C GLY A 34 2.57 -3.20 2.34
N SER A 35 2.68 -4.33 3.04
CA SER A 35 3.55 -5.44 2.63
C SER A 35 3.13 -6.03 1.28
N PRO A 36 4.07 -6.46 0.43
CA PRO A 36 3.74 -7.11 -0.83
C PRO A 36 3.14 -8.49 -0.54
N SER A 37 2.05 -8.81 -1.23
CA SER A 37 1.33 -10.08 -1.05
C SER A 37 1.18 -10.87 -2.34
N ARG A 38 1.39 -10.24 -3.50
CA ARG A 38 1.38 -10.91 -4.81
C ARG A 38 2.40 -10.31 -5.75
N GLN A 39 3.22 -11.15 -6.36
CA GLN A 39 4.15 -10.76 -7.42
C GLN A 39 3.43 -10.02 -8.57
N PRO A 40 4.09 -9.09 -9.28
CA PRO A 40 5.55 -8.84 -9.30
C PRO A 40 6.07 -7.84 -8.26
N VAL A 41 5.25 -7.37 -7.32
CA VAL A 41 5.72 -6.43 -6.30
C VAL A 41 6.53 -7.17 -5.22
N THR A 42 7.69 -6.64 -4.88
CA THR A 42 8.60 -7.21 -3.87
C THR A 42 8.98 -6.20 -2.79
N GLU A 43 8.78 -4.90 -3.04
CA GLU A 43 8.98 -3.82 -2.07
C GLU A 43 7.62 -3.33 -1.57
N GLY A 44 7.46 -3.17 -0.25
CA GLY A 44 6.22 -2.70 0.37
C GLY A 44 5.95 -1.20 0.16
N LEU A 45 4.70 -0.80 0.32
CA LEU A 45 4.29 0.60 0.30
C LEU A 45 4.60 1.29 1.63
N ALA A 46 4.94 2.58 1.55
CA ALA A 46 4.91 3.43 2.73
C ALA A 46 3.46 3.52 3.23
N THR A 47 3.25 3.23 4.52
CA THR A 47 1.97 3.41 5.19
C THR A 47 1.97 4.66 6.05
N TYR A 48 0.79 5.21 6.28
CA TYR A 48 0.60 6.44 7.01
C TYR A 48 -0.51 6.22 8.01
N GLU A 49 -0.33 6.70 9.24
CA GLU A 49 -1.39 6.67 10.23
C GLU A 49 -2.61 7.47 9.74
N VAL A 50 -3.77 6.85 9.82
CA VAL A 50 -5.06 7.44 9.48
C VAL A 50 -5.89 7.55 10.76
N GLN A 51 -6.42 8.74 11.02
CA GLN A 51 -7.36 9.01 12.10
C GLN A 51 -8.70 9.47 11.52
N ILE A 52 -9.80 8.95 12.06
CA ILE A 52 -11.16 9.36 11.69
C ILE A 52 -11.71 10.21 12.84
N ASP A 53 -12.04 11.46 12.55
CA ASP A 53 -12.59 12.45 13.48
C ASP A 53 -13.92 12.95 12.93
N ALA A 54 -15.02 12.36 13.41
CA ALA A 54 -16.37 12.57 12.89
C ALA A 54 -16.47 12.38 11.36
N ASP A 55 -16.64 13.47 10.61
CA ASP A 55 -16.76 13.50 9.15
C ASP A 55 -15.42 13.74 8.42
N ARG A 56 -14.31 13.79 9.16
CA ARG A 56 -12.98 14.09 8.62
C ARG A 56 -12.03 12.91 8.75
N ILE A 57 -11.32 12.62 7.67
CA ILE A 57 -10.19 11.70 7.65
C ILE A 57 -8.90 12.54 7.69
N ARG A 58 -8.04 12.28 8.67
CA ARG A 58 -6.72 12.90 8.80
C ARG A 58 -5.65 11.85 8.53
N VAL A 59 -4.65 12.22 7.74
CA VAL A 59 -3.50 11.35 7.44
C VAL A 59 -2.25 12.04 7.98
N ARG A 60 -1.44 11.29 8.73
CA ARG A 60 -0.13 11.78 9.18
C ARG A 60 0.75 12.04 7.96
N SER A 61 1.35 13.23 7.87
CA SER A 61 2.16 13.62 6.70
C SER A 61 3.51 12.89 6.60
N VAL A 62 3.94 12.26 7.69
CA VAL A 62 5.13 11.41 7.74
C VAL A 62 4.72 9.94 7.74
N PRO A 63 5.44 9.08 7.00
CA PRO A 63 5.16 7.66 6.97
C PRO A 63 5.39 7.02 8.34
N ASN A 64 4.70 5.92 8.59
CA ASN A 64 4.95 5.08 9.75
C ASN A 64 6.39 4.54 9.67
N GLN A 65 7.04 4.39 10.83
CA GLN A 65 8.35 3.76 10.87
C GLN A 65 8.22 2.35 10.28
N ALA A 66 9.11 2.00 9.35
CA ALA A 66 9.09 0.70 8.72
C ALA A 66 9.21 -0.38 9.81
N SER A 67 8.11 -1.09 10.05
CA SER A 67 8.18 -2.38 10.73
C SER A 67 8.95 -3.27 9.78
N GLY A 68 10.10 -3.77 10.22
CA GLY A 68 11.11 -4.39 9.36
C GLY A 68 10.56 -5.40 8.35
N SER A 69 11.29 -5.51 7.25
CA SER A 69 11.27 -6.60 6.26
C SER A 69 10.69 -7.91 6.78
N THR A 70 9.66 -8.44 6.12
CA THR A 70 9.27 -9.84 6.25
C THR A 70 10.48 -10.71 5.91
N PRO A 71 10.89 -11.69 6.76
CA PRO A 71 11.95 -12.62 6.41
C PRO A 71 11.51 -13.49 5.22
N ALA A 72 12.52 -13.92 4.46
CA ALA A 72 12.43 -14.71 3.24
C ALA A 72 11.49 -15.92 3.31
#